data_AF-A0A9Y2NDW4-F1
#
_entry.id   AF-A0A9Y2NDW4-F1
#
_cell.length_a   1.000
_cell.length_b   1.000
_cell.length_c   1.000
_cell.angle_alpha   90.00
_cell.angle_beta   90.00
_cell.angle_gamma   90.00
#
_symmetry.space_group_name_H-M   'P 1'
#
loop_
_entity.id
_entity.type
_entity.pdbx_description
1 polymer ?
#
loop_
_entity_poly.entity_id
_entity_poly.type
_entity_poly.pdbx_seq_one_letter_code
_entity_poly.pdbx_strand_id
1 'polypeptide(L)'
;MSDEVTQDPLDERYGLAGVRDMVEYAEALTRLLARGRRERCVALLSEAEAYAAAELLGQFALHDPQGALNRLAASLASRIYSRLGA
;
A
#
# COMPACT_ATOMS: atom_id res chain seq x y z
N MET A 1 -30.54 -18.36 4.42
CA MET A 1 -29.95 -17.16 3.81
C MET A 1 -28.58 -17.03 4.43
N SER A 2 -27.56 -17.52 3.75
CA SER A 2 -26.17 -17.34 4.18
C SER A 2 -25.61 -16.27 3.26
N ASP A 3 -25.26 -15.11 3.81
CA ASP A 3 -24.52 -14.09 3.09
C ASP A 3 -23.15 -14.69 2.75
N GLU A 4 -23.02 -15.23 1.54
CA GLU A 4 -21.72 -15.43 0.90
C GLU A 4 -21.13 -14.03 0.73
N VAL A 5 -20.29 -13.63 1.67
CA VAL A 5 -19.45 -12.44 1.54
C VAL A 5 -18.54 -12.72 0.36
N THR A 6 -18.94 -12.25 -0.82
CA THR A 6 -18.12 -12.28 -2.04
C THR A 6 -16.83 -11.52 -1.71
N GLN A 7 -15.75 -12.25 -1.45
CA GLN A 7 -14.44 -11.64 -1.23
C GLN A 7 -14.07 -10.86 -2.49
N ASP A 8 -13.51 -9.66 -2.34
CA ASP A 8 -13.07 -8.86 -3.48
C ASP A 8 -12.00 -9.67 -4.25
N PRO A 9 -12.18 -9.96 -5.55
CA PRO A 9 -11.19 -10.68 -6.35
C PRO A 9 -9.80 -10.04 -6.31
N LEU A 10 -9.71 -8.73 -6.05
CA LEU A 10 -8.45 -8.02 -5.87
C LEU A 10 -7.79 -8.36 -4.54
N ASP A 11 -8.56 -8.48 -3.46
CA ASP A 11 -8.03 -8.86 -2.15
C ASP A 11 -7.43 -10.27 -2.18
N GLU A 12 -8.07 -11.22 -2.86
CA GLU A 12 -7.50 -12.54 -3.07
C GLU A 12 -6.19 -12.48 -3.88
N ARG A 13 -6.21 -11.75 -5.01
CA ARG A 13 -5.05 -11.61 -5.89
C ARG A 13 -3.83 -11.00 -5.20
N TYR A 14 -4.06 -10.03 -4.31
CA TYR A 14 -3.01 -9.31 -3.59
C TYR A 14 -2.75 -9.85 -2.18
N GLY A 15 -3.44 -10.93 -1.78
CA GLY A 15 -3.21 -11.63 -0.51
C GLY A 15 -3.68 -10.84 0.71
N LEU A 16 -4.74 -10.04 0.56
CA LEU A 16 -5.42 -9.29 1.62
C LEU A 16 -6.74 -9.96 2.05
N ALA A 17 -7.22 -10.96 1.31
CA ALA A 17 -8.43 -11.69 1.66
C ALA A 17 -8.29 -12.43 2.99
N GLY A 18 -9.31 -12.33 3.85
CA GLY A 18 -9.39 -13.07 5.11
C GLY A 18 -8.49 -12.56 6.24
N VAL A 19 -7.84 -11.41 6.06
CA VAL A 19 -7.11 -10.69 7.12
C VAL A 19 -8.08 -10.25 8.22
N ARG A 20 -7.73 -10.54 9.48
CA ARG A 20 -8.67 -10.44 10.61
C ARG A 20 -8.48 -9.20 11.45
N ASP A 21 -7.27 -8.63 11.43
CA ASP A 21 -6.93 -7.43 12.19
C ASP A 21 -5.90 -6.54 11.48
N MET A 22 -5.63 -5.39 12.10
CA MET A 22 -4.73 -4.37 11.56
C MET A 22 -3.26 -4.80 11.54
N VAL A 23 -2.84 -5.71 12.43
CA VAL A 23 -1.47 -6.21 12.47
C VAL A 23 -1.26 -7.15 11.29
N GLU A 24 -2.14 -8.12 11.11
CA GLU A 24 -2.14 -9.02 9.97
C GLU A 24 -2.23 -8.25 8.64
N TYR A 25 -3.03 -7.18 8.61
CA TYR A 25 -3.16 -6.31 7.43
C TYR A 25 -1.86 -5.60 7.09
N ALA A 26 -1.19 -5.01 8.08
CA ALA A 26 0.09 -4.34 7.89
C ALA A 26 1.18 -5.33 7.45
N GLU A 27 1.18 -6.55 7.97
CA GLU A 27 2.09 -7.61 7.53
C GLU A 27 1.82 -8.04 6.09
N ALA A 28 0.55 -8.24 5.73
CA ALA A 28 0.16 -8.62 4.37
C ALA A 28 0.60 -7.55 3.36
N LEU A 29 0.35 -6.27 3.67
CA LEU A 29 0.84 -5.14 2.87
C LEU A 29 2.37 -5.09 2.81
N THR A 30 3.07 -5.37 3.91
CA THR A 30 4.54 -5.44 3.92
C THR A 30 5.05 -6.49 2.94
N ARG A 31 4.45 -7.70 2.95
CA ARG A 31 4.79 -8.79 2.02
C ARG A 31 4.48 -8.40 0.58
N LEU A 32 3.34 -7.77 0.32
CA LEU A 32 2.95 -7.28 -1.00
C LEU A 32 3.95 -6.23 -1.52
N LEU A 33 4.34 -5.26 -0.70
CA LEU A 33 5.34 -4.26 -1.09
C LEU A 33 6.73 -4.84 -1.31
N ALA A 34 7.11 -5.87 -0.54
CA ALA A 34 8.36 -6.58 -0.77
C ALA A 34 8.34 -7.34 -2.10
N ARG A 35 7.22 -7.96 -2.45
CA ARG A 35 6.97 -8.59 -3.75
C ARG A 35 7.02 -7.59 -4.90
N GLY A 36 6.31 -6.46 -4.79
CA GLY A 36 6.27 -5.41 -5.81
C GLY A 36 7.63 -4.75 -6.11
N ARG A 37 8.62 -4.86 -5.21
CA ARG A 37 10.01 -4.43 -5.49
C ARG A 37 10.75 -5.33 -6.49
N ARG A 38 10.31 -6.58 -6.63
CA ARG A 38 10.94 -7.60 -7.50
C ARG A 38 10.20 -7.76 -8.82
N GLU A 39 8.96 -7.31 -8.87
CA GLU A 39 8.12 -7.42 -10.06
C GLU A 39 8.36 -6.25 -11.02
N ARG A 40 7.94 -6.44 -12.27
CA ARG A 40 8.01 -5.40 -13.30
C ARG A 40 7.09 -4.23 -12.88
N CYS A 41 7.66 -3.03 -12.81
CA CYS A 41 6.88 -1.83 -12.54
C CYS A 41 5.93 -1.55 -13.71
N VAL A 42 4.64 -1.33 -13.41
CA VAL A 42 3.64 -0.88 -14.38
C VAL A 42 3.32 0.57 -14.05
N ALA A 43 3.52 1.47 -15.02
CA ALA A 43 3.12 2.87 -14.87
C ALA A 43 1.59 2.97 -15.00
N LEU A 44 0.92 3.06 -13.86
CA LEU A 44 -0.55 3.19 -13.78
C LEU A 44 -1.02 4.61 -13.47
N LEU A 45 -0.14 5.44 -12.91
CA LEU A 45 -0.43 6.83 -12.54
C LEU A 45 0.32 7.79 -13.46
N SER A 46 -0.30 8.93 -13.77
CA SER A 46 0.41 10.10 -14.30
C SER A 46 1.41 10.64 -13.26
N GLU A 47 2.36 11.45 -13.70
CA GLU A 47 3.36 12.08 -12.82
C GLU A 47 2.70 12.89 -11.69
N ALA A 48 1.68 13.68 -12.03
CA ALA A 48 0.95 14.51 -11.06
C ALA A 48 0.19 13.66 -10.03
N GLU A 49 -0.45 12.57 -10.46
CA GLU A 49 -1.14 11.65 -9.55
C GLU A 49 -0.16 10.92 -8.64
N ALA A 50 1.01 10.51 -9.16
CA ALA A 50 2.05 9.89 -8.37
C ALA A 50 2.58 10.87 -7.29
N TYR A 51 2.84 12.12 -7.67
CA TYR A 51 3.28 13.15 -6.71
C TYR A 51 2.21 13.40 -5.64
N ALA A 52 0.95 13.59 -6.03
CA ALA A 52 -0.15 13.80 -5.08
C ALA A 52 -0.33 12.61 -4.12
N ALA A 53 -0.20 11.38 -4.62
CA ALA A 53 -0.25 10.19 -3.78
C ALA A 53 0.91 10.14 -2.77
N ALA A 54 2.12 10.54 -3.18
CA ALA A 54 3.28 10.60 -2.29
C ALA A 54 3.07 11.62 -1.16
N GLU A 55 2.53 12.81 -1.48
CA GLU A 55 2.20 13.84 -0.48
C GLU A 55 1.17 13.33 0.53
N LEU A 56 0.07 12.74 0.05
CA LEU A 56 -0.97 12.20 0.93
C LEU A 56 -0.43 11.11 1.86
N LEU A 57 0.39 10.20 1.34
CA LEU A 57 1.03 9.14 2.14
C LEU A 57 2.03 9.71 3.15
N GLY A 58 2.76 10.76 2.78
CA GLY A 58 3.67 11.48 3.68
C GLY A 58 2.93 12.13 4.83
N GLN A 59 1.86 12.88 4.55
CA GLN A 59 1.01 13.49 5.59
C GLN A 59 0.37 12.43 6.49
N PHE A 60 -0.14 11.34 5.91
CA PHE A 60 -0.67 10.22 6.68
C PHE A 60 0.40 9.63 7.61
N ALA A 61 1.63 9.47 7.14
CA ALA A 61 2.72 8.94 7.96
C ALA A 61 3.07 9.80 9.18
N LEU A 62 2.89 11.13 9.09
CA LEU A 62 3.17 12.06 10.19
C LEU A 62 2.17 11.97 11.34
N HIS A 63 0.94 11.50 11.08
CA HIS A 63 -0.09 11.39 12.12
C HIS A 63 0.24 10.38 13.22
N ASP A 64 0.88 9.26 12.87
CA ASP A 64 1.38 8.27 13.82
C ASP A 64 2.68 7.63 13.29
N PRO A 65 3.85 8.21 13.60
CA PRO A 65 5.12 7.73 13.06
C PRO A 65 5.50 6.29 13.46
N GLN A 66 4.90 5.74 14.52
CA GLN A 66 5.19 4.40 15.01
C GLN A 66 4.20 3.35 14.48
N GLY A 67 3.02 3.79 14.04
CA GLY A 67 2.00 2.97 13.40
C GLY A 67 2.55 2.15 12.24
N ALA A 68 2.21 0.86 12.20
CA ALA A 68 2.72 -0.06 11.18
C ALA A 68 2.32 0.39 9.77
N LEU A 69 1.07 0.82 9.58
CA LEU A 69 0.60 1.35 8.30
C LEU A 69 1.23 2.69 7.93
N ASN A 70 1.42 3.59 8.89
CA ASN A 70 2.04 4.89 8.68
C ASN A 70 3.50 4.75 8.24
N ARG A 71 4.26 3.81 8.81
CA ARG A 71 5.62 3.49 8.35
C ARG A 71 5.65 2.90 6.94
N LEU A 72 4.65 2.10 6.57
CA LEU A 72 4.49 1.62 5.19
C LEU A 72 4.16 2.77 4.24
N ALA A 73 3.29 3.70 4.63
CA ALA A 73 2.96 4.88 3.87
C ALA A 73 4.19 5.78 3.64
N ALA A 74 4.99 6.05 4.68
CA ALA A 74 6.26 6.77 4.56
C ALA A 74 7.21 6.09 3.56
N SER A 75 7.32 4.76 3.66
CA SER A 75 8.17 3.96 2.76
C SER A 75 7.69 4.03 1.30
N LEU A 76 6.38 4.12 1.07
CA LEU A 76 5.81 4.25 -0.27
C LEU A 76 6.01 5.66 -0.82
N ALA A 77 5.70 6.69 -0.04
CA ALA A 77 5.92 8.09 -0.39
C ALA A 77 7.37 8.30 -0.83
N SER A 78 8.33 7.88 0.00
CA SER A 78 9.77 7.97 -0.31
C SER A 78 10.14 7.29 -1.64
N ARG A 79 9.62 6.07 -1.90
CA ARG A 79 9.88 5.37 -3.17
C ARG A 79 9.28 6.07 -4.38
N ILE A 80 8.14 6.72 -4.22
CA ILE A 80 7.51 7.47 -5.30
C ILE A 80 8.36 8.72 -5.59
N TYR A 81 8.71 9.52 -4.58
CA TYR A 81 9.60 10.66 -4.75
C TYR A 81 10.92 10.29 -5.44
N SER A 82 11.57 9.21 -4.99
CA SER A 82 12.83 8.74 -5.62
C SER A 82 12.68 8.35 -7.09
N ARG A 83 11.50 7.87 -7.52
CA ARG A 83 11.23 7.55 -8.93
C ARG A 83 10.88 8.78 -9.77
N LEU A 84 10.33 9.81 -9.15
CA LEU A 84 10.06 11.11 -9.77
C LEU A 84 11.32 11.97 -9.88
N GLY A 85 12.40 11.61 -9.17
CA GLY A 85 13.64 12.39 -9.15
C GLY A 85 13.60 13.59 -8.18
N ALA A 86 12.69 13.55 -7.21
CA ALA A 86 12.52 14.55 -6.15
C ALA A 86 13.34 14.20 -4.89
#